data_AF-A0A929MQU0-F1
#
_entry.id   AF-A0A929MQU0-F1
#
_cell.length_a   1.000
_cell.length_b   1.000
_cell.length_c   1.000
_cell.angle_alpha   90.00
_cell.angle_beta   90.00
_cell.angle_gamma   90.00
#
_symmetry.space_group_name_H-M   'P 1'
#
loop_
_entity.id
_entity.type
_entity.pdbx_description
1 polymer ?
#
loop_
_entity_poly.entity_id
_entity_poly.type
_entity_poly.pdbx_seq_one_letter_code
_entity_poly.pdbx_strand_id
1 'polypeptide(L)'
;MFKQKKWGSRCLKWALATLVTGLLAGALGPFGLEAAAASSVSGQPIIVVSREAGSGTRQAFVELAKVQDSQGDDNITVEADVLNTTGGVLQVVAGNPAAIGYISFGSLNDSIQALSLDGVAVSAEAVRDGSYPLARPFNLAWKEDGLSELGQDFMSFVFSKEGQAIVESSGYISPGSKTTWQEQAAGAYDYRSGGYKGQLSLVGSTSLTPVIEKLAERYEKLNPGVKINVTSNGSTAGFTAALDGTADIGMLSREL
;
A
#
# COMPACT_ATOMS: atom_id res chain seq x y z
N MET A 1 9.66 -10.31 -6.44
CA MET A 1 9.72 -11.70 -6.98
C MET A 1 8.43 -12.42 -6.62
N PHE A 2 7.54 -12.69 -7.58
CA PHE A 2 6.24 -13.34 -7.33
C PHE A 2 6.46 -14.79 -6.83
N LYS A 3 6.19 -15.03 -5.55
CA LYS A 3 6.32 -16.38 -4.96
C LYS A 3 4.96 -17.08 -5.03
N GLN A 4 4.87 -18.14 -5.85
CA GLN A 4 3.86 -19.15 -5.65
C GLN A 4 4.17 -19.87 -4.33
N LYS A 5 3.29 -19.71 -3.33
CA LYS A 5 3.33 -20.54 -2.13
C LYS A 5 2.22 -21.59 -2.25
N LYS A 6 2.60 -22.83 -2.53
CA LYS A 6 1.64 -23.96 -2.50
C LYS A 6 1.18 -24.17 -1.06
N TRP A 7 -0.13 -24.07 -0.83
CA TRP A 7 -0.77 -24.51 0.41
C TRP A 7 -1.47 -25.83 0.14
N GLY A 8 -0.73 -26.93 0.24
CA GLY A 8 -1.22 -28.25 -0.16
C GLY A 8 -1.64 -28.29 -1.64
N SER A 9 -2.85 -28.77 -1.93
CA SER A 9 -3.38 -28.98 -3.29
C SER A 9 -3.95 -27.72 -3.98
N ARG A 10 -3.81 -26.52 -3.41
CA ARG A 10 -4.55 -25.32 -3.85
C ARG A 10 -3.64 -24.09 -3.99
N CYS A 11 -3.81 -23.30 -5.05
CA CYS A 11 -3.03 -22.10 -5.35
C CYS A 11 -3.90 -20.83 -5.39
N LEU A 12 -3.54 -19.79 -4.63
CA LEU A 12 -4.13 -18.44 -4.71
C LEU A 12 -3.09 -17.47 -5.31
N LYS A 13 -3.50 -16.55 -6.20
CA LYS A 13 -2.61 -15.64 -6.95
C LYS A 13 -2.88 -14.15 -6.63
N TRP A 14 -1.86 -13.33 -6.98
CA TRP A 14 -1.64 -11.88 -7.30
C TRP A 14 -1.33 -10.81 -6.24
N ALA A 15 -0.63 -9.77 -6.73
CA ALA A 15 -0.31 -8.48 -6.14
C ALA A 15 -0.79 -7.33 -7.06
N LEU A 16 -1.45 -6.34 -6.48
CA LEU A 16 -2.04 -5.15 -7.09
C LEU A 16 -1.21 -3.87 -6.89
N ALA A 17 -0.67 -3.64 -5.69
CA ALA A 17 0.08 -2.43 -5.35
C ALA A 17 0.99 -2.67 -4.14
N THR A 18 1.77 -1.69 -3.70
CA THR A 18 2.45 -1.75 -2.39
C THR A 18 2.24 -0.44 -1.64
N LEU A 19 1.77 -0.54 -0.39
CA LEU A 19 1.77 0.59 0.53
C LEU A 19 3.12 0.62 1.25
N VAL A 20 3.75 1.78 1.19
CA VAL A 20 5.09 2.02 1.73
C VAL A 20 4.98 3.16 2.72
N THR A 21 5.49 2.92 3.92
CA THR A 21 5.64 3.95 4.93
C THR A 21 7.12 4.28 5.04
N GLY A 22 7.48 5.53 4.77
CA GLY A 22 8.86 6.00 4.92
C GLY A 22 9.06 6.66 6.28
N LEU A 23 10.19 6.38 6.92
CA LEU A 23 10.72 7.18 8.03
C LEU A 23 11.40 8.42 7.46
N LEU A 24 11.20 9.56 8.12
CA LEU A 24 11.70 10.86 7.67
C LEU A 24 12.44 11.56 8.78
N ALA A 25 13.54 12.23 8.46
CA ALA A 25 14.23 13.17 9.33
C ALA A 25 14.26 14.57 8.69
N GLY A 26 14.37 15.60 9.52
CA GLY A 26 14.67 16.95 9.06
C GLY A 26 16.00 16.98 8.29
N ALA A 27 16.11 17.85 7.28
CA ALA A 27 17.25 17.89 6.38
C ALA A 27 18.57 18.09 7.14
N LEU A 28 19.37 17.03 7.19
CA LEU A 28 20.77 17.07 7.63
C LEU A 28 21.60 16.80 6.38
N GLY A 29 22.66 17.58 6.16
CA GLY A 29 23.59 17.38 5.04
C GLY A 29 24.16 15.95 4.97
N PRO A 30 24.99 15.63 3.96
CA PRO A 30 25.29 14.27 3.50
C PRO A 30 26.13 13.45 4.49
N PHE A 31 25.52 13.06 5.59
CA PHE A 31 26.05 12.12 6.57
C PHE A 31 25.10 10.94 6.61
N GLY A 32 25.62 9.77 6.23
CA GLY A 32 24.92 8.50 6.38
C GLY A 32 24.58 8.31 7.84
N LEU A 33 23.28 8.44 8.16
CA LEU A 33 22.77 8.11 9.48
C LEU A 33 22.58 6.59 9.51
N GLU A 34 23.58 5.90 10.03
CA GLU A 34 23.38 4.55 10.56
C GLU A 34 22.40 4.68 11.72
N ALA A 35 21.23 4.05 11.63
CA ALA A 35 20.21 4.04 12.67
C ALA A 35 20.68 3.21 13.86
N ALA A 36 21.71 3.67 14.57
CA ALA A 36 21.95 3.33 15.95
C ALA A 36 20.98 4.16 16.81
N ALA A 37 20.61 3.63 17.99
CA ALA A 37 19.69 4.24 18.95
C ALA A 37 20.17 5.61 19.47
N ALA A 38 20.10 6.63 18.62
CA ALA A 38 20.38 8.01 18.98
C ALA A 38 19.15 8.55 19.70
N SER A 39 19.32 9.04 20.93
CA SER A 39 18.29 9.75 21.69
C SER A 39 18.30 11.26 21.44
N SER A 40 19.26 11.74 20.65
CA SER A 40 19.43 13.16 20.33
C SER A 40 20.09 13.39 18.96
N VAL A 41 19.76 14.51 18.34
CA VAL A 41 20.41 15.05 17.14
C VAL A 41 21.13 16.33 17.55
N SER A 42 22.46 16.37 17.39
CA SER A 42 23.28 17.53 17.78
C SER A 42 23.06 18.02 19.23
N GLY A 43 22.76 17.09 20.15
CA GLY A 43 22.51 17.38 21.56
C GLY A 43 21.08 17.83 21.90
N GLN A 44 20.16 17.90 20.92
CA GLN A 44 18.73 18.13 21.15
C GLN A 44 17.96 16.80 21.18
N PRO A 45 16.99 16.62 22.10
CA PRO A 45 16.12 15.45 22.09
C PRO A 45 15.41 15.29 20.75
N ILE A 46 15.24 14.05 20.31
CA ILE A 46 14.46 13.76 19.09
C ILE A 46 13.00 14.05 19.37
N ILE A 47 12.38 14.79 18.46
CA ILE A 47 10.94 15.08 18.50
C ILE A 47 10.24 14.06 17.62
N VAL A 48 9.51 13.14 18.24
CA VAL A 48 8.75 12.12 17.52
C VAL A 48 7.42 12.73 17.08
N VAL A 49 7.18 12.77 15.78
CA VAL A 49 5.92 13.21 15.20
C VAL A 49 5.13 11.97 14.77
N SER A 50 3.97 11.78 15.39
CA SER A 50 3.06 10.66 15.14
C SER A 50 1.77 11.13 14.48
N ARG A 51 0.96 10.16 14.07
CA ARG A 51 -0.38 10.38 13.50
C ARG A 51 -1.45 10.01 14.52
N GLU A 52 -2.66 10.52 14.34
CA GLU A 52 -3.84 10.19 15.14
C GLU A 52 -4.16 8.69 15.09
N ALA A 53 -4.81 8.15 16.13
CA ALA A 53 -5.13 6.71 16.23
C ALA A 53 -5.98 6.17 15.06
N GLY A 54 -6.76 7.03 14.41
CA GLY A 54 -7.55 6.68 13.21
C GLY A 54 -6.75 6.67 11.90
N SER A 55 -5.47 7.03 11.92
CA SER A 55 -4.65 7.11 10.71
C SER A 55 -4.26 5.72 10.19
N GLY A 56 -4.61 5.43 8.94
CA GLY A 56 -4.13 4.22 8.26
C GLY A 56 -2.60 4.19 8.11
N THR A 57 -1.94 5.36 8.01
CA THR A 57 -0.48 5.45 7.98
C THR A 57 0.13 5.06 9.34
N ARG A 58 -0.50 5.43 10.47
CA ARG A 58 -0.08 4.98 11.81
C ARG A 58 -0.21 3.48 11.95
N GLN A 59 -1.37 2.93 11.63
CA GLN A 59 -1.62 1.49 11.72
C GLN A 59 -0.59 0.71 10.88
N ALA A 60 -0.34 1.15 9.65
CA ALA A 60 0.67 0.55 8.80
C ALA A 60 2.10 0.70 9.36
N PHE A 61 2.45 1.87 9.90
CA PHE A 61 3.77 2.09 10.51
C PHE A 61 4.00 1.17 11.71
N VAL A 62 3.05 1.13 12.65
CA VAL A 62 3.09 0.30 13.86
C VAL A 62 3.30 -1.17 13.52
N GLU A 63 2.53 -1.69 12.54
CA GLU A 63 2.62 -3.06 12.08
C GLU A 63 3.96 -3.35 11.38
N LEU A 64 4.37 -2.51 10.43
CA LEU A 64 5.55 -2.76 9.59
C LEU A 64 6.87 -2.54 10.33
N ALA A 65 6.93 -1.49 11.15
CA ALA A 65 8.10 -1.18 11.97
C ALA A 65 8.10 -1.98 13.29
N LYS A 66 7.08 -2.82 13.54
CA LYS A 66 6.92 -3.63 14.76
C LYS A 66 6.97 -2.80 16.03
N VAL A 67 6.35 -1.62 16.00
CA VAL A 67 6.24 -0.71 17.14
C VAL A 67 4.99 -1.08 17.94
N GLN A 68 4.99 -2.31 18.45
CA GLN A 68 3.89 -2.90 19.19
C GLN A 68 4.38 -3.37 20.57
N ASP A 69 3.49 -3.41 21.55
CA ASP A 69 3.79 -3.98 22.85
C ASP A 69 3.68 -5.52 22.84
N SER A 70 3.77 -6.16 24.01
CA SER A 70 3.66 -7.62 24.12
C SER A 70 2.27 -8.18 23.80
N GLN A 71 1.25 -7.32 23.75
CA GLN A 71 -0.12 -7.67 23.37
C GLN A 71 -0.40 -7.41 21.89
N GLY A 72 0.54 -6.79 21.17
CA GLY A 72 0.38 -6.40 19.77
C GLY A 72 -0.29 -5.05 19.59
N ASP A 73 -0.48 -4.29 20.67
CA ASP A 73 -1.08 -2.97 20.63
C ASP A 73 -0.05 -1.90 20.27
N ASP A 74 -0.54 -0.78 19.72
CA ASP A 74 0.26 0.36 19.33
C ASP A 74 1.12 0.89 20.49
N ASN A 75 2.45 0.85 20.31
CA ASN A 75 3.43 1.24 21.33
C ASN A 75 4.27 2.45 20.89
N ILE A 76 3.69 3.35 20.10
CA ILE A 76 4.33 4.65 19.84
C ILE A 76 4.41 5.43 21.16
N THR A 77 5.55 6.08 21.41
CA THR A 77 5.76 6.88 22.63
C THR A 77 4.62 7.89 22.86
N VAL A 78 4.17 7.97 24.12
CA VAL A 78 3.14 8.92 24.55
C VAL A 78 3.60 10.37 24.49
N GLU A 79 4.91 10.60 24.38
CA GLU A 79 5.53 11.93 24.22
C GLU A 79 5.49 12.43 22.77
N ALA A 80 5.01 11.63 21.83
CA ALA A 80 4.98 12.03 20.42
C ALA A 80 3.99 13.18 20.17
N ASP A 81 4.39 14.13 19.34
CA ASP A 81 3.49 15.15 18.80
C ASP A 81 2.52 14.49 17.83
N VAL A 82 1.23 14.46 18.18
CA VAL A 82 0.20 13.80 17.37
C VAL A 82 -0.44 14.78 16.40
N LEU A 83 -0.28 14.51 15.10
CA LEU A 83 -0.87 15.31 14.03
C LEU A 83 -1.93 14.52 13.27
N ASN A 84 -2.97 15.20 12.78
CA ASN A 84 -4.09 14.56 12.08
C ASN A 84 -3.96 14.57 10.55
N THR A 85 -2.88 15.12 9.99
CA THR A 85 -2.68 15.24 8.54
C THR A 85 -1.24 14.96 8.12
N THR A 86 -1.06 14.42 6.92
CA THR A 86 0.27 14.25 6.29
C THR A 86 0.96 15.60 6.08
N GLY A 87 0.22 16.65 5.71
CA GLY A 87 0.76 17.99 5.53
C GLY A 87 1.34 18.58 6.82
N GLY A 88 0.68 18.35 7.96
CA GLY A 88 1.20 18.75 9.27
C GLY A 88 2.52 18.05 9.60
N VAL A 89 2.62 16.74 9.37
CA VAL A 89 3.87 15.98 9.59
C VAL A 89 5.00 16.54 8.73
N LEU A 90 4.75 16.76 7.44
CA LEU A 90 5.71 17.38 6.52
C LEU A 90 6.19 18.75 7.02
N GLN A 91 5.26 19.61 7.45
CA GLN A 91 5.59 20.96 7.93
C GLN A 91 6.47 20.93 9.19
N VAL A 92 6.14 20.07 10.16
CA VAL A 92 6.93 19.97 11.41
C VAL A 92 8.32 19.41 11.14
N VAL A 93 8.42 18.34 10.35
CA VAL A 93 9.72 17.71 10.04
C VAL A 93 10.61 18.63 9.20
N ALA A 94 10.05 19.33 8.21
CA ALA A 94 10.80 20.29 7.40
C ALA A 94 11.31 21.49 8.22
N GLY A 95 10.53 21.94 9.22
CA GLY A 95 10.87 23.07 10.07
C GLY A 95 11.79 22.73 11.26
N ASN A 96 12.03 21.45 11.53
CA ASN A 96 12.72 21.02 12.75
C ASN A 96 13.74 19.90 12.48
N PRO A 97 15.05 20.20 12.48
CA PRO A 97 16.10 19.21 12.26
C PRO A 97 16.15 18.06 13.28
N ALA A 98 15.57 18.24 14.47
CA ALA A 98 15.50 17.20 15.50
C ALA A 98 14.21 16.36 15.40
N ALA A 99 13.29 16.69 14.49
CA ALA A 99 12.04 15.96 14.32
C ALA A 99 12.18 14.74 13.41
N ILE A 100 11.54 13.65 13.81
CA ILE A 100 11.38 12.43 13.03
C ILE A 100 9.90 12.10 12.90
N GLY A 101 9.47 11.67 11.71
CA GLY A 101 8.08 11.30 11.47
C GLY A 101 7.95 10.21 10.41
N TYR A 102 6.71 9.82 10.12
CA TYR A 102 6.41 8.85 9.08
C TYR A 102 5.24 9.30 8.21
N ILE A 103 5.35 9.06 6.91
CA ILE A 103 4.31 9.34 5.92
C ILE A 103 4.21 8.22 4.90
N SER A 104 3.11 8.19 4.15
CA SER A 104 3.01 7.35 2.96
C SER A 104 3.97 7.84 1.87
N PHE A 105 4.63 6.91 1.17
CA PHE A 105 5.65 7.21 0.16
C PHE A 105 5.17 8.21 -0.91
N GLY A 106 3.93 8.11 -1.38
CA GLY A 106 3.39 9.04 -2.38
C GLY A 106 3.26 10.50 -1.92
N SER A 107 3.54 10.82 -0.66
CA SER A 107 3.58 12.19 -0.14
C SER A 107 4.99 12.74 0.07
N LEU A 108 6.03 11.94 -0.23
CA LEU A 108 7.42 12.38 -0.16
C LEU A 108 7.68 13.52 -1.15
N ASN A 109 8.47 14.50 -0.73
CA ASN A 109 8.89 15.64 -1.53
C ASN A 109 10.25 16.17 -1.05
N ASP A 110 10.80 17.17 -1.74
CA ASP A 110 12.16 17.67 -1.52
C ASP A 110 12.35 18.52 -0.24
N SER A 111 11.29 18.78 0.54
CA SER A 111 11.38 19.58 1.79
C SER A 111 11.90 18.79 2.99
N ILE A 112 12.04 17.48 2.85
CA ILE A 112 12.37 16.53 3.91
C ILE A 112 13.30 15.45 3.37
N GLN A 113 13.98 14.75 4.27
CA GLN A 113 14.84 13.63 3.90
C GLN A 113 14.22 12.31 4.37
N ALA A 114 13.96 11.41 3.43
CA ALA A 114 13.63 10.03 3.77
C ALA A 114 14.88 9.30 4.30
N LEU A 115 14.72 8.58 5.40
CA LEU A 115 15.78 7.77 5.98
C LEU A 115 15.94 6.45 5.21
N SER A 116 17.19 6.08 4.97
CA SER A 116 17.53 4.71 4.57
C SER A 116 17.32 3.77 5.75
N LEU A 117 16.83 2.57 5.46
CA LEU A 117 16.68 1.50 6.45
C LEU A 117 17.61 0.36 6.04
N ASP A 118 18.45 -0.07 6.97
CA ASP A 118 19.48 -1.10 6.72
C ASP A 118 20.35 -0.80 5.47
N GLY A 119 20.66 0.48 5.26
CA GLY A 119 21.44 0.95 4.11
C GLY A 119 20.65 1.07 2.79
N VAL A 120 19.36 0.73 2.78
CA VAL A 120 18.49 0.82 1.60
C VAL A 120 17.67 2.11 1.64
N ALA A 121 17.91 2.99 0.66
CA ALA A 121 17.10 4.19 0.47
C ALA A 121 15.69 3.82 -0.03
N VAL A 122 14.68 4.58 0.40
CA VAL A 122 13.31 4.37 -0.10
C VAL A 122 13.21 4.79 -1.56
N SER A 123 12.73 3.90 -2.42
CA SER A 123 12.43 4.19 -3.82
C SER A 123 11.36 3.23 -4.34
N ALA A 124 10.75 3.55 -5.47
CA ALA A 124 9.81 2.66 -6.12
C ALA A 124 10.49 1.34 -6.53
N GLU A 125 11.76 1.40 -6.93
CA GLU A 125 12.58 0.25 -7.31
C GLU A 125 12.85 -0.65 -6.10
N ALA A 126 13.32 -0.08 -4.99
CA ALA A 126 13.63 -0.81 -3.76
C ALA A 126 12.38 -1.45 -3.13
N VAL A 127 11.22 -0.84 -3.35
CA VAL A 127 9.95 -1.41 -2.92
C VAL A 127 9.54 -2.58 -3.83
N ARG A 128 9.66 -2.42 -5.15
CA ARG A 128 9.28 -3.46 -6.13
C ARG A 128 10.17 -4.71 -6.04
N ASP A 129 11.46 -4.53 -5.76
CA ASP A 129 12.39 -5.66 -5.60
C ASP A 129 12.35 -6.28 -4.19
N GLY A 130 11.70 -5.60 -3.23
CA GLY A 130 11.50 -6.05 -1.86
C GLY A 130 12.69 -5.77 -0.92
N SER A 131 13.65 -4.94 -1.34
CA SER A 131 14.78 -4.52 -0.52
C SER A 131 14.42 -3.49 0.55
N TYR A 132 13.37 -2.69 0.35
CA TYR A 132 12.91 -1.74 1.37
C TYR A 132 11.94 -2.40 2.38
N PRO A 133 12.25 -2.41 3.70
CA PRO A 133 11.57 -3.27 4.67
C PRO A 133 10.20 -2.75 5.13
N LEU A 134 9.92 -1.45 5.02
CA LEU A 134 8.63 -0.86 5.43
C LEU A 134 7.66 -0.75 4.25
N ALA A 135 7.53 -1.85 3.53
CA ALA A 135 6.65 -2.01 2.39
C ALA A 135 5.81 -3.28 2.58
N ARG A 136 4.52 -3.22 2.24
CA ARG A 136 3.66 -4.41 2.18
C ARG A 136 2.90 -4.53 0.88
N PRO A 137 2.83 -5.73 0.29
CA PRO A 137 2.07 -5.90 -0.92
C PRO A 137 0.58 -5.76 -0.61
N PHE A 138 -0.10 -5.16 -1.56
CA PHE A 138 -1.54 -5.12 -1.66
C PHE A 138 -1.88 -6.11 -2.74
N ASN A 139 -2.38 -7.25 -2.33
CA ASN A 139 -2.79 -8.35 -3.15
C ASN A 139 -4.30 -8.26 -3.34
N LEU A 140 -4.76 -8.56 -4.54
CA LEU A 140 -6.14 -9.02 -4.66
C LEU A 140 -6.12 -10.54 -4.31
N ALA A 141 -7.21 -11.31 -4.37
CA ALA A 141 -7.15 -12.78 -4.54
C ALA A 141 -8.34 -13.23 -5.40
N TRP A 142 -8.26 -14.37 -6.06
CA TRP A 142 -9.41 -14.99 -6.71
C TRP A 142 -9.26 -16.50 -6.71
N LYS A 143 -10.37 -17.19 -7.01
CA LYS A 143 -10.40 -18.65 -7.02
C LYS A 143 -9.54 -19.22 -8.16
N GLU A 144 -8.98 -20.40 -7.93
CA GLU A 144 -8.06 -21.06 -8.87
C GLU A 144 -8.70 -21.35 -10.24
N ASP A 145 -10.02 -21.59 -10.27
CA ASP A 145 -10.80 -21.81 -11.50
C ASP A 145 -10.84 -20.58 -12.42
N GLY A 146 -10.35 -19.42 -11.94
CA GLY A 146 -10.24 -18.19 -12.70
C GLY A 146 -11.31 -17.16 -12.34
N LEU A 147 -11.18 -15.98 -12.93
CA LEU A 147 -12.20 -14.94 -12.89
C LEU A 147 -13.22 -15.15 -14.00
N SER A 148 -14.44 -14.69 -13.77
CA SER A 148 -15.41 -14.45 -14.85
C SER A 148 -14.82 -13.49 -15.91
N GLU A 149 -15.38 -13.48 -17.12
CA GLU A 149 -14.96 -12.53 -18.17
C GLU A 149 -15.04 -11.08 -17.68
N LEU A 150 -16.09 -10.74 -16.93
CA LEU A 150 -16.24 -9.43 -16.29
C LEU A 150 -15.12 -9.16 -15.28
N GLY A 151 -14.76 -10.15 -14.46
CA GLY A 151 -13.64 -10.02 -13.53
C GLY A 151 -12.30 -9.82 -14.24
N GLN A 152 -12.06 -10.55 -15.34
CA GLN A 152 -10.85 -10.38 -16.16
C GLN A 152 -10.82 -8.99 -16.81
N ASP A 153 -11.94 -8.49 -17.31
CA ASP A 153 -12.05 -7.15 -17.88
C ASP A 153 -11.81 -6.05 -16.84
N PHE A 154 -12.35 -6.20 -15.62
CA PHE A 154 -12.05 -5.28 -14.53
C PHE A 154 -10.56 -5.28 -14.20
N MET A 155 -9.92 -6.46 -14.14
CA MET A 155 -8.47 -6.56 -13.92
C MET A 155 -7.67 -5.94 -15.08
N SER A 156 -8.19 -6.01 -16.30
CA SER A 156 -7.68 -5.27 -17.45
C SER A 156 -7.72 -3.76 -17.23
N PHE A 157 -8.81 -3.25 -16.69
CA PHE A 157 -8.86 -1.83 -16.39
C PHE A 157 -7.84 -1.46 -15.29
N VAL A 158 -7.81 -2.23 -14.20
CA VAL A 158 -6.95 -1.98 -13.05
C VAL A 158 -5.47 -1.93 -13.41
N PHE A 159 -5.02 -2.80 -14.31
CA PHE A 159 -3.62 -2.84 -14.78
C PHE A 159 -3.36 -1.99 -16.03
N SER A 160 -4.36 -1.30 -16.58
CA SER A 160 -4.16 -0.37 -17.69
C SER A 160 -3.41 0.88 -17.26
N LYS A 161 -2.98 1.69 -18.23
CA LYS A 161 -2.36 3.00 -18.00
C LYS A 161 -3.22 3.89 -17.09
N GLU A 162 -4.53 3.92 -17.34
CA GLU A 162 -5.46 4.71 -16.55
C GLU A 162 -5.64 4.15 -15.13
N GLY A 163 -5.81 2.84 -14.99
CA GLY A 163 -5.92 2.19 -13.68
C GLY A 163 -4.67 2.40 -12.83
N GLN A 164 -3.48 2.24 -13.41
CA GLN A 164 -2.22 2.47 -12.71
C GLN A 164 -2.01 3.95 -12.34
N ALA A 165 -2.45 4.89 -13.17
CA ALA A 165 -2.43 6.32 -12.80
C ALA A 165 -3.32 6.61 -11.57
N ILE A 166 -4.46 5.92 -11.43
CA ILE A 166 -5.32 6.03 -10.23
C ILE A 166 -4.62 5.46 -9.00
N VAL A 167 -3.90 4.34 -9.15
CA VAL A 167 -3.11 3.72 -8.07
C VAL A 167 -2.01 4.69 -7.61
N GLU A 168 -1.22 5.24 -8.52
CA GLU A 168 -0.11 6.14 -8.20
C GLU A 168 -0.59 7.48 -7.63
N SER A 169 -1.63 8.09 -8.21
CA SER A 169 -2.22 9.33 -7.67
C SER A 169 -2.92 9.14 -6.32
N SER A 170 -3.22 7.89 -5.95
CA SER A 170 -3.71 7.54 -4.61
C SER A 170 -2.57 7.24 -3.61
N GLY A 171 -1.32 7.45 -4.02
CA GLY A 171 -0.14 7.38 -3.15
C GLY A 171 0.51 6.01 -3.03
N TYR A 172 0.11 5.06 -3.89
CA TYR A 172 0.65 3.70 -3.91
C TYR A 172 1.74 3.53 -4.97
N ILE A 173 2.58 2.51 -4.80
CA ILE A 173 3.60 2.16 -5.79
C ILE A 173 3.02 1.09 -6.72
N SER A 174 3.02 1.39 -8.02
CA SER A 174 2.68 0.43 -9.07
C SER A 174 3.68 -0.75 -9.06
N PRO A 175 3.22 -2.00 -9.27
CA PRO A 175 4.10 -3.17 -9.35
C PRO A 175 5.11 -3.11 -10.52
N GLY A 176 4.97 -2.16 -11.46
CA GLY A 176 5.87 -2.00 -12.59
C GLY A 176 5.62 -3.00 -13.73
N SER A 177 6.51 -3.00 -14.72
CA SER A 177 6.40 -3.83 -15.93
C SER A 177 7.03 -5.21 -15.73
N LYS A 178 6.16 -6.26 -15.79
CA LYS A 178 6.36 -7.74 -15.90
C LYS A 178 5.57 -8.47 -14.80
N THR A 179 4.86 -9.59 -14.94
CA THR A 179 4.32 -10.50 -15.98
C THR A 179 3.45 -11.40 -15.09
N THR A 180 2.13 -11.23 -14.87
CA THR A 180 1.07 -10.88 -15.80
C THR A 180 -0.26 -10.62 -15.07
N TRP A 181 -1.25 -10.07 -15.78
CA TRP A 181 -2.67 -10.44 -15.59
C TRP A 181 -3.31 -10.96 -16.90
N GLN A 182 -2.62 -11.01 -18.05
CA GLN A 182 -2.18 -12.33 -18.55
C GLN A 182 -0.93 -12.35 -19.45
N GLU A 183 -0.41 -11.21 -19.92
CA GLU A 183 0.93 -11.11 -20.56
C GLU A 183 1.35 -9.66 -20.82
N GLN A 184 0.70 -8.70 -20.14
CA GLN A 184 0.84 -7.28 -20.40
C GLN A 184 1.61 -6.60 -19.27
N ALA A 185 2.49 -5.66 -19.64
CA ALA A 185 3.13 -4.77 -18.70
C ALA A 185 2.09 -3.85 -18.07
N ALA A 186 2.01 -3.85 -16.73
CA ALA A 186 1.12 -2.94 -16.01
C ALA A 186 1.41 -1.49 -16.42
N GLY A 187 0.36 -0.73 -16.71
CA GLY A 187 0.45 0.68 -17.08
C GLY A 187 0.87 0.95 -18.52
N ALA A 188 1.07 -0.07 -19.36
CA ALA A 188 1.59 0.08 -20.72
C ALA A 188 0.52 0.16 -21.82
N TYR A 189 -0.74 -0.14 -21.52
CA TYR A 189 -1.83 -0.18 -22.50
C TYR A 189 -3.03 0.63 -22.04
N ASP A 190 -3.80 1.13 -23.01
CA ASP A 190 -5.05 1.82 -22.75
C ASP A 190 -6.21 0.82 -22.65
N TYR A 191 -6.99 0.93 -21.58
CA TYR A 191 -8.20 0.13 -21.42
C TYR A 191 -9.30 0.59 -22.40
N ARG A 192 -10.08 -0.37 -22.92
CA ARG A 192 -11.25 -0.11 -23.74
C ARG A 192 -12.42 -0.93 -23.22
N SER A 193 -13.55 -0.27 -22.97
CA SER A 193 -14.77 -0.95 -22.53
C SER A 193 -15.22 -1.96 -23.58
N GLY A 194 -15.45 -3.20 -23.13
CA GLY A 194 -16.06 -4.26 -23.94
C GLY A 194 -17.60 -4.28 -23.91
N GLY A 195 -18.24 -3.31 -23.23
CA GLY A 195 -19.70 -3.27 -23.08
C GLY A 195 -20.26 -4.33 -22.13
N TYR A 196 -19.44 -4.83 -21.19
CA TYR A 196 -19.84 -5.82 -20.19
C TYR A 196 -20.97 -5.33 -19.28
N LYS A 197 -21.72 -6.28 -18.72
CA LYS A 197 -22.79 -6.03 -17.75
C LYS A 197 -22.75 -7.06 -16.64
N GLY A 198 -23.25 -6.70 -15.47
CA GLY A 198 -23.35 -7.61 -14.33
C GLY A 198 -22.82 -7.00 -13.04
N GLN A 199 -22.41 -7.85 -12.11
CA GLN A 199 -21.95 -7.43 -10.80
C GLN A 199 -20.64 -8.15 -10.44
N LEU A 200 -19.73 -7.43 -9.78
CA LEU A 200 -18.55 -8.00 -9.11
C LEU A 200 -18.61 -7.71 -7.61
N SER A 201 -18.21 -8.67 -6.80
CA SER A 201 -18.05 -8.59 -5.35
C SER A 201 -16.57 -8.63 -4.98
N LEU A 202 -16.08 -7.54 -4.39
CA LEU A 202 -14.72 -7.38 -3.88
C LEU A 202 -14.78 -7.32 -2.35
N VAL A 203 -14.08 -8.22 -1.66
CA VAL A 203 -14.17 -8.33 -0.18
C VAL A 203 -12.77 -8.37 0.42
N GLY A 204 -12.52 -7.60 1.49
CA GLY A 204 -11.31 -7.79 2.30
C GLY A 204 -10.70 -6.53 2.90
N SER A 205 -9.39 -6.37 2.72
CA SER A 205 -8.53 -5.38 3.37
C SER A 205 -9.10 -3.96 3.34
N THR A 206 -9.20 -3.38 4.54
CA THR A 206 -9.61 -1.99 4.76
C THR A 206 -8.60 -0.99 4.21
N SER A 207 -7.32 -1.35 4.17
CA SER A 207 -6.25 -0.51 3.63
C SER A 207 -6.27 -0.41 2.10
N LEU A 208 -6.91 -1.37 1.43
CA LEU A 208 -7.09 -1.43 -0.03
C LEU A 208 -8.39 -0.77 -0.50
N THR A 209 -9.40 -0.70 0.37
CA THR A 209 -10.72 -0.17 0.03
C THR A 209 -10.68 1.19 -0.67
N PRO A 210 -9.93 2.21 -0.19
CA PRO A 210 -10.00 3.55 -0.80
C PRO A 210 -9.53 3.60 -2.26
N VAL A 211 -8.50 2.84 -2.64
CA VAL A 211 -8.02 2.80 -4.03
C VAL A 211 -8.92 1.93 -4.91
N ILE A 212 -9.44 0.83 -4.35
CA ILE A 212 -10.36 -0.05 -5.06
C ILE A 212 -11.68 0.65 -5.37
N GLU A 213 -12.21 1.46 -4.46
CA GLU A 213 -13.43 2.25 -4.69
C GLU A 213 -13.24 3.27 -5.82
N LYS A 214 -12.11 3.96 -5.87
CA LYS A 214 -11.79 4.88 -6.99
C LYS A 214 -11.67 4.14 -8.33
N LEU A 215 -11.00 2.99 -8.33
CA LEU A 215 -10.89 2.14 -9.51
C LEU A 215 -12.27 1.64 -9.96
N ALA A 216 -13.10 1.18 -9.02
CA ALA A 216 -14.45 0.71 -9.26
C ALA A 216 -15.33 1.82 -9.84
N GLU A 217 -15.35 3.01 -9.22
CA GLU A 217 -16.12 4.16 -9.70
C GLU A 217 -15.73 4.54 -11.14
N ARG A 218 -14.42 4.57 -11.44
CA ARG A 218 -13.96 4.89 -12.79
C ARG A 218 -14.37 3.81 -13.80
N TYR A 219 -14.24 2.54 -13.43
CA TYR A 219 -14.63 1.43 -14.27
C TYR A 219 -16.15 1.41 -14.54
N GLU A 220 -16.99 1.66 -13.53
CA GLU A 220 -18.45 1.76 -13.67
C GLU A 220 -18.85 2.91 -14.60
N LYS A 221 -18.13 4.05 -14.56
CA LYS A 221 -18.34 5.16 -15.52
C LYS A 221 -18.03 4.76 -16.96
N LEU A 222 -17.03 3.91 -17.17
CA LEU A 222 -16.67 3.38 -18.49
C LEU A 222 -17.59 2.23 -18.93
N ASN A 223 -18.19 1.51 -17.97
CA ASN A 223 -19.05 0.35 -18.18
C ASN A 223 -20.38 0.52 -17.41
N PRO A 224 -21.33 1.34 -17.89
CA PRO A 224 -22.53 1.71 -17.12
C PRO A 224 -23.46 0.54 -16.75
N GLY A 225 -23.29 -0.64 -17.37
CA GLY A 225 -24.04 -1.84 -17.06
C GLY A 225 -23.42 -2.72 -15.98
N VAL A 226 -22.27 -2.31 -15.42
CA VAL A 226 -21.57 -3.04 -14.36
C VAL A 226 -21.79 -2.35 -13.01
N LYS A 227 -21.96 -3.15 -11.97
CA LYS A 227 -21.88 -2.72 -10.57
C LYS A 227 -20.76 -3.45 -9.84
N ILE A 228 -19.92 -2.73 -9.11
CA ILE A 228 -18.86 -3.28 -8.28
C ILE A 228 -19.21 -2.98 -6.82
N ASN A 229 -19.33 -4.04 -6.02
CA ASN A 229 -19.61 -3.94 -4.60
C ASN A 229 -18.32 -4.23 -3.82
N VAL A 230 -17.87 -3.25 -3.04
CA VAL A 230 -16.67 -3.34 -2.22
C VAL A 230 -17.06 -3.51 -0.76
N THR A 231 -16.61 -4.59 -0.12
CA THR A 231 -16.85 -4.87 1.30
C THR A 231 -15.54 -4.80 2.07
N SER A 232 -15.49 -3.91 3.04
CA SER A 232 -14.31 -3.65 3.88
C SER A 232 -14.42 -4.40 5.21
N ASN A 233 -13.74 -5.55 5.34
CA ASN A 233 -13.84 -6.41 6.54
C ASN A 233 -12.53 -7.14 6.91
N GLY A 234 -11.41 -6.78 6.27
CA GLY A 234 -10.07 -7.26 6.61
C GLY A 234 -9.52 -8.34 5.68
N SER A 235 -8.19 -8.42 5.57
CA SER A 235 -7.48 -9.31 4.64
C SER A 235 -7.77 -10.81 4.87
N THR A 236 -8.10 -11.22 6.09
CA THR A 236 -8.45 -12.63 6.40
C THR A 236 -9.81 -12.98 5.82
N ALA A 237 -10.82 -12.13 6.05
CA ALA A 237 -12.15 -12.32 5.49
C ALA A 237 -12.11 -12.28 3.95
N GLY A 238 -11.33 -11.38 3.35
CA GLY A 238 -11.15 -11.33 1.90
C GLY A 238 -10.50 -12.58 1.31
N PHE A 239 -9.46 -13.12 1.96
CA PHE A 239 -8.83 -14.38 1.56
C PHE A 239 -9.84 -15.54 1.59
N THR A 240 -10.56 -15.69 2.71
CA THR A 240 -11.59 -16.74 2.87
C THR A 240 -12.70 -16.58 1.85
N ALA A 241 -13.19 -15.36 1.62
CA ALA A 241 -14.27 -15.11 0.67
C ALA A 241 -13.88 -15.46 -0.77
N ALA A 242 -12.66 -15.13 -1.19
CA ALA A 242 -12.13 -15.52 -2.49
C ALA A 242 -11.92 -17.04 -2.60
N LEU A 243 -11.43 -17.68 -1.53
CA LEU A 243 -11.20 -19.13 -1.48
C LEU A 243 -12.52 -19.92 -1.60
N ASP A 244 -13.54 -19.48 -0.87
CA ASP A 244 -14.86 -20.11 -0.83
C ASP A 244 -15.73 -19.73 -2.04
N GLY A 245 -15.29 -18.77 -2.86
CA GLY A 245 -16.04 -18.27 -4.02
C GLY A 245 -17.27 -17.44 -3.65
N THR A 246 -17.33 -16.90 -2.43
CA THR A 246 -18.39 -15.99 -1.97
C THR A 246 -18.10 -14.53 -2.34
N ALA A 247 -16.87 -14.23 -2.74
CA ALA A 247 -16.48 -13.01 -3.44
C ALA A 247 -15.79 -13.37 -4.76
N ASP A 248 -15.96 -12.53 -5.78
CA ASP A 248 -15.22 -12.67 -7.04
C ASP A 248 -13.73 -12.40 -6.81
N ILE A 249 -13.45 -11.38 -6.00
CA ILE A 249 -12.09 -10.93 -5.71
C ILE A 249 -11.92 -10.65 -4.20
N GLY A 250 -10.92 -11.28 -3.59
CA GLY A 250 -10.42 -10.94 -2.25
C GLY A 250 -9.50 -9.72 -2.29
N MET A 251 -9.42 -8.94 -1.21
CA MET A 251 -8.46 -7.83 -1.06
C MET A 251 -7.58 -8.13 0.15
N LEU A 252 -6.25 -8.06 0.01
CA LEU A 252 -5.29 -8.41 1.05
C LEU A 252 -4.15 -7.40 1.11
N SER A 253 -3.91 -6.79 2.25
CA SER A 253 -2.79 -5.87 2.47
C SER A 253 -1.57 -6.55 3.08
N ARG A 254 -1.25 -7.77 2.62
CA ARG A 254 -0.16 -8.61 3.13
C ARG A 254 0.23 -9.67 2.10
N GLU A 255 1.41 -10.26 2.31
CA GLU A 255 1.87 -11.46 1.62
C GLU A 255 0.87 -12.63 1.75
N LEU A 256 0.91 -13.53 0.76
CA LEU A 256 0.13 -14.78 0.70
C LEU A 256 0.91 -15.98 1.29
#